data_AF-A0A5N6AYP0-F1
#
_entry.id   AF-A0A5N6AYP0-F1
#
_cell.length_a   1.000
_cell.length_b   1.000
_cell.length_c   1.000
_cell.angle_alpha   90.00
_cell.angle_beta   90.00
_cell.angle_gamma   90.00
#
_symmetry.space_group_name_H-M   'P 1'
#
loop_
_entity.id
_entity.type
_entity.pdbx_description
1 polymer ?
#
loop_
_entity_poly.entity_id
_entity_poly.type
_entity_poly.pdbx_seq_one_letter_code
_entity_poly.pdbx_strand_id
1 'polypeptide(L)'
;EDLFNQGDDTFHTAIATASHNMFLQIAVREARRLQAQSSLIGMRGSVGGHAAKAVEEHDAIYQAIRAGDPEAAAHAAATHIDNTLDDYRREIQQRLFSPSG
;
A
#
# COMPACT_ATOMS: atom_id res chain seq x y z
N GLU A 1 -9.06 -0.09 11.70
CA GLU A 1 -8.28 -1.01 10.85
C GLU A 1 -9.09 -1.44 9.63
N ASP A 2 -10.23 -2.11 9.81
CA ASP A 2 -11.05 -2.59 8.68
C ASP A 2 -11.54 -1.50 7.71
N LEU A 3 -11.88 -0.31 8.19
CA LEU A 3 -12.27 0.83 7.33
C LEU A 3 -11.09 1.34 6.49
N PHE A 4 -9.90 1.41 7.07
CA PHE A 4 -8.69 1.81 6.35
C PHE A 4 -8.36 0.77 5.28
N ASN A 5 -8.34 -0.52 5.64
CA ASN A 5 -8.02 -1.61 4.71
C ASN A 5 -8.98 -1.65 3.50
N GLN A 6 -10.27 -1.41 3.73
CA GLN A 6 -11.26 -1.31 2.64
C GLN A 6 -11.04 -0.07 1.75
N GLY A 7 -10.78 1.08 2.37
CA GLY A 7 -10.50 2.33 1.64
C GLY A 7 -9.24 2.23 0.80
N ASP A 8 -8.19 1.64 1.37
CA ASP A 8 -6.93 1.33 0.73
C ASP A 8 -7.15 0.39 -0.49
N ASP A 9 -7.90 -0.71 -0.32
CA ASP A 9 -8.23 -1.61 -1.46
C ASP A 9 -8.99 -0.93 -2.59
N THR A 10 -9.95 -0.09 -2.20
CA THR A 10 -10.75 0.68 -3.15
C THR A 10 -9.88 1.68 -3.92
N PHE A 11 -8.94 2.34 -3.24
CA PHE A 11 -8.04 3.31 -3.84
C PHE A 11 -7.14 2.69 -4.92
N HIS A 12 -6.45 1.60 -4.58
CA HIS A 12 -5.59 0.89 -5.53
C HIS A 12 -6.38 0.35 -6.73
N THR A 13 -7.56 -0.21 -6.48
CA THR A 13 -8.44 -0.70 -7.56
C THR A 13 -8.89 0.43 -8.46
N ALA A 14 -9.29 1.58 -7.92
CA ALA A 14 -9.73 2.74 -8.69
C ALA A 14 -8.64 3.27 -9.63
N ILE A 15 -7.39 3.41 -9.15
CA ILE A 15 -6.25 3.82 -9.99
C ILE A 15 -6.02 2.82 -11.12
N ALA A 16 -5.99 1.53 -10.80
CA ALA A 16 -5.76 0.50 -11.80
C ALA A 16 -6.87 0.47 -12.85
N THR A 17 -8.14 0.64 -12.45
CA THR A 17 -9.27 0.77 -13.37
C THR A 17 -9.13 2.01 -14.26
N ALA A 18 -8.80 3.16 -13.68
CA ALA A 18 -8.65 4.44 -14.40
C ALA A 18 -7.50 4.43 -15.43
N SER A 19 -6.49 3.58 -15.24
CA SER A 19 -5.40 3.42 -16.21
C SER A 19 -5.84 2.83 -17.57
N HIS A 20 -7.03 2.22 -17.63
CA HIS A 20 -7.51 1.44 -18.77
C HIS A 20 -6.52 0.35 -19.25
N ASN A 21 -5.64 -0.12 -18.36
CA ASN A 21 -4.66 -1.15 -18.65
C ASN A 21 -5.02 -2.45 -17.90
N MET A 22 -5.54 -3.43 -18.65
CA MET A 22 -5.95 -4.73 -18.10
C MET A 22 -4.82 -5.46 -17.37
N PHE A 23 -3.58 -5.34 -17.86
CA PHE A 23 -2.43 -5.96 -17.20
C PHE A 23 -2.15 -5.33 -15.84
N LEU A 24 -2.25 -4.00 -15.74
CA LEU A 24 -2.10 -3.29 -14.48
C LEU A 24 -3.22 -3.65 -13.49
N GLN A 25 -4.46 -3.73 -13.95
CA GLN A 25 -5.59 -4.15 -13.12
C GLN A 25 -5.38 -5.55 -12.52
N ILE A 26 -4.93 -6.51 -13.33
CA ILE A 26 -4.63 -7.86 -12.85
C ILE A 26 -3.45 -7.83 -11.87
N ALA A 27 -2.36 -7.14 -12.22
CA ALA A 27 -1.17 -7.08 -11.38
C ALA A 27 -1.47 -6.48 -10.00
N VAL A 28 -2.18 -5.35 -9.94
CA VAL A 28 -2.57 -4.70 -8.68
C VAL A 28 -3.46 -5.64 -7.86
N ARG A 29 -4.50 -6.22 -8.46
CA ARG A 29 -5.40 -7.13 -7.74
C ARG A 29 -4.66 -8.33 -7.13
N GLU A 30 -3.76 -8.96 -7.88
CA GLU A 30 -3.01 -10.11 -7.36
C GLU A 30 -2.00 -9.72 -6.28
N ALA A 31 -1.31 -8.58 -6.42
CA ALA A 31 -0.41 -8.07 -5.39
C ALA A 31 -1.17 -7.81 -4.08
N ARG A 32 -2.35 -7.18 -4.17
CA ARG A 32 -3.24 -6.90 -3.05
C ARG A 32 -3.74 -8.18 -2.36
N ARG A 33 -4.14 -9.17 -3.15
CA ARG A 33 -4.54 -10.50 -2.62
C ARG A 33 -3.42 -11.16 -1.83
N LEU A 34 -2.19 -11.15 -2.36
CA LEU A 34 -1.02 -11.72 -1.68
C LEU A 34 -0.67 -10.95 -0.40
N GLN A 35 -0.71 -9.61 -0.43
CA GLN A 35 -0.47 -8.75 0.73
C GLN A 35 -1.47 -9.02 1.86
N ALA A 36 -2.75 -9.18 1.54
CA ALA A 36 -3.79 -9.52 2.51
C ALA A 36 -3.56 -10.90 3.15
N GLN A 37 -3.14 -11.90 2.36
CA GLN A 37 -2.78 -13.23 2.86
C GLN A 37 -1.60 -13.18 3.84
N SER A 38 -0.55 -12.43 3.52
CA SER A 38 0.59 -12.24 4.42
C SER A 38 0.20 -11.56 5.73
N SER A 39 -0.68 -10.56 5.66
CA SER A 39 -1.16 -9.81 6.84
C SER A 39 -2.01 -10.68 7.78
N LEU A 40 -2.80 -11.61 7.23
CA LEU A 40 -3.59 -12.59 7.99
C LEU A 40 -2.72 -13.63 8.72
N ILE A 41 -1.53 -13.95 8.22
CA ILE A 41 -0.66 -15.02 8.78
C ILE A 41 0.13 -14.56 10.02
N GLY A 42 0.08 -13.28 10.40
CA GLY A 42 0.62 -12.90 11.70
C GLY A 42 0.78 -11.42 11.98
N MET A 43 0.61 -10.51 11.02
CA MET A 43 0.94 -9.09 11.17
C MET A 43 -0.18 -8.23 11.81
N ARG A 44 -1.00 -8.82 12.69
CA ARG A 44 -1.98 -8.06 13.47
C ARG A 44 -1.27 -7.39 14.65
N GLY A 45 -1.02 -6.08 14.59
CA GLY A 45 -0.57 -5.37 15.79
C GLY A 45 -0.09 -3.93 15.66
N SER A 46 0.55 -3.50 14.58
CA SER A 46 1.25 -2.19 14.56
C SER A 46 0.79 -1.18 13.50
N VAL A 47 -0.26 -1.50 12.71
CA VAL A 47 -0.74 -0.68 11.57
C VAL A 47 -1.26 0.72 11.97
N GLY A 48 -1.48 0.98 13.26
CA GLY A 48 -2.01 2.25 13.75
C GLY A 48 -1.17 3.49 13.40
N GLY A 49 0.15 3.36 13.23
CA GLY A 49 1.03 4.44 12.78
C GLY A 49 1.13 4.59 11.26
N HIS A 50 0.93 3.49 10.53
CA HIS A 50 1.11 3.42 9.08
C HIS A 50 -0.05 4.04 8.30
N ALA A 51 -1.27 3.95 8.83
CA ALA A 51 -2.46 4.40 8.11
C ALA A 51 -2.44 5.90 7.77
N ALA A 52 -1.97 6.75 8.69
CA ALA A 52 -1.91 8.20 8.45
C ALA A 52 -0.90 8.55 7.34
N LYS A 53 0.29 7.96 7.40
CA LYS A 53 1.34 8.15 6.38
C LYS A 53 0.88 7.61 5.02
N ALA A 54 0.24 6.45 4.98
CA ALA A 54 -0.31 5.88 3.76
C ALA A 54 -1.37 6.80 3.12
N VAL A 55 -2.21 7.46 3.94
CA VAL A 55 -3.18 8.45 3.42
C VAL A 55 -2.48 9.65 2.78
N GLU A 56 -1.40 10.16 3.38
CA GLU A 56 -0.61 11.25 2.79
C GLU A 56 0.04 10.82 1.45
N GLU A 57 0.57 9.61 1.40
CA GLU A 57 1.13 9.03 0.18
C GLU A 57 0.07 8.83 -0.92
N HIS A 58 -1.12 8.36 -0.55
CA HIS A 58 -2.26 8.24 -1.47
C HIS A 58 -2.70 9.60 -2.01
N ASP A 59 -2.77 10.64 -1.17
CA ASP A 59 -3.10 11.99 -1.64
C ASP A 59 -2.04 12.48 -2.63
N ALA A 60 -0.74 12.28 -2.37
CA ALA A 60 0.32 12.68 -3.29
C ALA A 60 0.17 12.00 -4.68
N ILE A 61 -0.13 10.71 -4.71
CA ILE A 61 -0.42 9.97 -5.96
C ILE A 61 -1.64 10.56 -6.66
N TYR A 62 -2.74 10.77 -5.91
CA TYR A 62 -3.98 11.32 -6.46
C TYR A 62 -3.77 12.72 -7.05
N GLN A 63 -3.06 13.61 -6.37
CA GLN A 63 -2.79 14.96 -6.85
C GLN A 63 -1.97 14.94 -8.14
N ALA A 64 -0.96 14.07 -8.24
CA ALA A 64 -0.16 13.92 -9.45
C ALA A 64 -0.99 13.41 -10.64
N ILE A 65 -1.84 12.40 -10.42
CA ILE A 65 -2.77 11.88 -11.43
C ILE A 65 -3.76 12.98 -11.86
N ARG A 66 -4.33 13.71 -10.89
CA ARG A 66 -5.28 14.80 -11.13
C ARG A 66 -4.65 15.95 -11.93
N ALA A 67 -3.37 16.25 -11.69
CA ALA A 67 -2.62 17.25 -12.44
C ALA A 67 -2.25 16.79 -13.86
N GLY A 68 -2.44 15.50 -14.19
CA GLY A 68 -2.04 14.93 -15.47
C GLY A 68 -0.53 14.79 -15.62
N ASP A 69 0.21 14.66 -14.52
CA ASP A 69 1.66 14.47 -14.50
C ASP A 69 2.01 12.98 -14.30
N PRO A 70 2.28 12.23 -15.39
CA PRO A 70 2.52 10.80 -15.29
C PRO A 70 3.85 10.46 -14.60
N GLU A 71 4.87 11.31 -14.72
CA GLU A 71 6.19 11.08 -14.09
C GLU A 71 6.09 11.28 -12.58
N ALA A 72 5.42 12.36 -12.14
CA ALA A 72 5.18 12.58 -10.73
C ALA A 72 4.30 11.47 -10.12
N ALA A 73 3.28 11.00 -10.83
CA ALA A 73 2.43 9.90 -10.38
C ALA A 73 3.21 8.59 -10.23
N ALA A 74 4.08 8.27 -11.20
CA ALA A 74 4.94 7.10 -11.13
C ALA A 74 5.94 7.19 -9.96
N HIS A 75 6.55 8.36 -9.76
CA HIS A 75 7.48 8.58 -8.66
C HIS A 75 6.81 8.47 -7.28
N ALA A 76 5.62 9.06 -7.12
CA ALA A 76 4.84 8.98 -5.88
C ALA A 76 4.42 7.54 -5.59
N ALA A 77 3.96 6.80 -6.61
CA ALA A 77 3.57 5.40 -6.47
C ALA A 77 4.77 4.49 -6.11
N ALA A 78 5.93 4.69 -6.74
CA ALA A 78 7.15 3.96 -6.40
C ALA A 78 7.57 4.23 -4.95
N THR A 79 7.57 5.50 -4.52
CA THR A 79 7.90 5.90 -3.14
C THR A 79 6.97 5.22 -2.12
N HIS A 80 5.67 5.19 -2.40
CA HIS A 80 4.68 4.51 -1.55
C HIS A 80 4.96 3.00 -1.41
N ILE A 81 5.29 2.32 -2.52
CA ILE A 81 5.62 0.89 -2.52
C ILE A 81 6.90 0.62 -1.72
N ASP A 82 7.93 1.45 -1.91
CA ASP A 82 9.21 1.32 -1.19
C ASP A 82 9.02 1.54 0.32
N ASN A 83 8.23 2.54 0.71
CA ASN A 83 7.90 2.79 2.11
C ASN A 83 7.15 1.60 2.72
N THR A 84 6.16 1.07 2.00
CA THR A 84 5.41 -0.13 2.42
C THR A 84 6.35 -1.31 2.63
N LEU A 85 7.31 -1.54 1.72
CA LEU A 85 8.29 -2.62 1.83
C LEU A 85 9.21 -2.45 3.05
N ASP A 86 9.69 -1.24 3.29
CA ASP A 86 10.54 -0.95 4.45
C ASP A 86 9.79 -1.13 5.77
N ASP A 87 8.51 -0.77 5.80
CA ASP A 87 7.63 -1.01 6.93
C ASP A 87 7.43 -2.51 7.20
N TYR A 88 7.20 -3.31 6.15
CA TYR A 88 7.17 -4.77 6.26
C TYR A 88 8.49 -5.34 6.81
N ARG A 89 9.63 -4.87 6.32
CA ARG A 89 10.95 -5.32 6.79
C ARG A 89 11.16 -5.00 8.27
N ARG A 90 10.78 -3.79 8.70
CA ARG A 90 10.87 -3.37 10.10
C ARG A 90 10.01 -4.23 11.02
N GLU A 91 8.77 -4.51 10.63
CA GLU A 91 7.86 -5.37 11.40
C GLU A 91 8.43 -6.80 11.56
N ILE A 92 8.99 -7.37 10.49
CA ILE A 92 9.64 -8.68 10.54
C ILE A 92 10.85 -8.65 11.49
N GLN A 93 11.72 -7.65 11.35
CA GLN A 93 12.90 -7.49 12.21
C GLN A 93 12.51 -7.34 13.68
N GLN A 94 11.53 -6.49 14.00
CA GLN A 94 11.04 -6.30 15.36
C GLN A 94 10.59 -7.61 15.99
N ARG A 95 9.89 -8.47 15.25
CA ARG A 95 9.44 -9.77 15.75
C ARG A 95 10.56 -10.78 15.95
N LEU A 96 11.54 -10.80 15.04
CA LEU A 96 12.68 -11.73 15.13
C LEU A 96 13.63 -11.37 16.28
N PHE A 97 13.80 -10.07 16.56
CA PHE A 97 14.78 -9.57 17.53
C PHE A 97 14.18 -9.05 18.83
N SER A 98 12.85 -8.92 18.91
CA SER A 98 12.10 -8.72 20.16
C SER A 98 11.10 -9.86 20.32
N PRO A 99 11.56 -11.11 20.57
CA PRO A 99 10.65 -12.14 21.02
C PRO A 99 10.12 -11.66 22.37
N SER A 100 8.82 -11.38 22.45
CA SER A 100 8.13 -11.26 23.73
C SER A 100 8.55 -12.44 24.60
N GLY A 101 9.05 -12.14 25.81
CA GLY A 101 9.30 -13.15 26.84
C GLY A 101 8.04 -13.93 27.21
#